data_AF-A0A4Q3J8J7-F1
#
_entry.id   AF-A0A4Q3J8J7-F1
#
_cell.length_a   1.000
_cell.length_b   1.000
_cell.length_c   1.000
_cell.angle_alpha   90.00
_cell.angle_beta   90.00
_cell.angle_gamma   90.00
#
_symmetry.space_group_name_H-M   'P 1'
#
loop_
_entity.id
_entity.type
_entity.pdbx_description
1 polymer ?
#
loop_
_entity_poly.entity_id
_entity_poly.type
_entity_poly.pdbx_seq_one_letter_code
_entity_poly.pdbx_strand_id
1 'polypeptide(L)'
;MPVPSYVPYHLRTLSREAAVIACAAVGGTLFTLLGVPAAWLSGSMLVVSIFGLTRPLPDLRRPWFDSTMVMSGALIGSAATPEALAATARYPGSLLVLVVGLLAIMLATGAYLRFVARWSWIAAMRPILAPLSCA
;
A
#
# COMPACT_ATOMS: atom_id res chain seq x y z
N MET A 1 38.58 7.88 -2.21
CA MET A 1 37.20 8.27 -2.56
C MET A 1 36.93 7.81 -3.99
N PRO A 2 36.19 6.71 -4.21
CA PRO A 2 35.92 6.22 -5.55
C PRO A 2 34.81 7.06 -6.19
N VAL A 3 35.08 7.55 -7.40
CA VAL A 3 34.16 8.33 -8.22
C VAL A 3 32.96 7.44 -8.63
N PRO A 4 31.69 7.81 -8.37
CA PRO A 4 30.55 6.97 -8.71
C PRO A 4 30.24 7.02 -10.21
N SER A 5 30.45 5.91 -10.90
CA SER A 5 29.92 5.64 -12.25
C SER A 5 28.47 5.13 -12.15
N TYR A 6 27.47 6.02 -12.20
CA TYR A 6 26.10 5.74 -11.70
C TYR A 6 24.93 5.90 -12.71
N VAL A 7 25.16 6.11 -14.00
CA VAL A 7 24.11 6.74 -14.86
C VAL A 7 23.27 5.82 -15.78
N PRO A 8 23.63 4.59 -16.18
CA PRO A 8 22.78 3.84 -17.13
C PRO A 8 21.68 2.96 -16.51
N TYR A 9 21.77 2.59 -15.22
CA TYR A 9 20.82 1.65 -14.60
C TYR A 9 19.57 2.34 -14.02
N HIS A 10 19.71 3.59 -13.56
CA HIS A 10 18.64 4.34 -12.89
C HIS A 10 17.45 4.62 -13.81
N LEU A 11 17.70 4.82 -15.11
CA LEU A 11 16.67 5.08 -16.13
C LEU A 11 15.81 3.83 -16.40
N ARG A 12 16.41 2.63 -16.35
CA ARG A 12 15.71 1.35 -16.53
C ARG A 12 14.85 0.98 -15.33
N THR A 13 15.27 1.36 -14.12
CA THR A 13 14.44 1.26 -12.91
C THR A 13 13.32 2.29 -12.91
N LEU A 14 13.60 3.54 -13.32
CA LEU A 14 12.59 4.60 -13.37
C LEU A 14 11.49 4.28 -14.38
N SER A 15 11.85 3.74 -15.56
CA SER A 15 10.86 3.35 -16.58
C SER A 15 10.00 2.17 -16.14
N ARG A 16 10.59 1.25 -15.36
CA ARG A 16 9.88 0.12 -14.74
C ARG A 16 8.90 0.58 -13.65
N GLU A 17 9.32 1.47 -12.76
CA GLU A 17 8.45 2.06 -11.74
C GLU A 17 7.31 2.87 -12.38
N ALA A 18 7.62 3.69 -13.40
CA ALA A 18 6.63 4.43 -14.15
C ALA A 18 5.62 3.51 -14.87
N ALA A 19 6.06 2.37 -15.39
CA ALA A 19 5.16 1.39 -16.00
C ALA A 19 4.17 0.79 -14.99
N VAL A 20 4.61 0.50 -13.76
CA VAL A 20 3.73 0.01 -12.68
C VAL A 20 2.72 1.09 -12.28
N ILE A 21 3.17 2.33 -12.13
CA ILE A 21 2.30 3.47 -11.81
C ILE A 21 1.28 3.71 -12.92
N ALA A 22 1.70 3.63 -14.19
CA ALA A 22 0.80 3.75 -15.34
C ALA A 22 -0.24 2.62 -15.37
N CYS A 23 0.16 1.37 -15.11
CA CYS A 23 -0.78 0.26 -15.02
C CYS A 23 -1.77 0.43 -13.86
N ALA A 24 -1.29 0.88 -12.70
CA ALA A 24 -2.14 1.19 -11.55
C ALA A 24 -3.15 2.32 -11.87
N ALA A 25 -2.70 3.37 -12.57
CA ALA A 25 -3.56 4.47 -13.00
C ALA A 25 -4.63 4.01 -14.00
N VAL A 26 -4.27 3.16 -14.98
CA VAL A 26 -5.23 2.58 -15.93
C VAL A 26 -6.26 1.70 -15.22
N GLY A 27 -5.84 0.91 -14.23
CA GLY A 27 -6.76 0.11 -13.42
C GLY A 27 -7.74 0.95 -12.61
N GLY A 28 -7.24 2.04 -12.02
CA GLY A 28 -8.07 3.01 -11.31
C GLY A 28 -9.08 3.71 -12.22
N THR A 29 -8.65 4.22 -13.38
CA THR A 29 -9.54 4.90 -14.33
C THR A 29 -10.62 3.98 -14.89
N LEU A 30 -10.26 2.73 -15.24
CA LEU A 30 -11.24 1.75 -15.71
C LEU A 30 -12.32 1.45 -14.65
N PHE A 31 -11.93 1.35 -13.38
CA PHE A 31 -12.87 1.16 -12.27
C PHE A 31 -13.69 2.40 -11.94
N THR A 32 -13.16 3.61 -12.18
CA THR A 32 -13.96 4.84 -12.00
C THR A 32 -15.10 4.94 -13.00
N LEU A 33 -14.90 4.46 -14.23
CA LEU A 33 -15.95 4.40 -15.26
C LEU A 33 -17.08 3.42 -14.88
N LEU A 34 -16.79 2.43 -14.03
CA LEU A 34 -17.74 1.44 -13.54
C LEU A 34 -18.52 1.92 -12.29
N GLY A 35 -18.22 3.11 -11.75
CA GLY A 35 -18.94 3.68 -10.61
C GLY A 35 -18.71 2.96 -9.27
N VAL A 36 -17.63 2.17 -9.17
CA VAL A 36 -17.32 1.37 -7.97
C VAL A 36 -16.76 2.27 -6.86
N PRO A 37 -17.26 2.18 -5.61
CA PRO A 37 -16.67 2.91 -4.48
C PRO A 37 -15.20 2.49 -4.26
N ALA A 38 -14.33 3.47 -3.99
CA ALA A 38 -12.88 3.27 -3.88
C ALA A 38 -12.22 2.69 -5.16
N ALA A 39 -12.76 2.98 -6.35
CA ALA A 39 -12.28 2.53 -7.65
C ALA A 39 -10.75 2.63 -7.86
N TRP A 40 -10.12 3.72 -7.41
CA TRP A 40 -8.68 3.91 -7.55
C TRP A 40 -7.86 2.92 -6.71
N LEU A 41 -8.37 2.49 -5.56
CA LEU A 41 -7.70 1.57 -4.63
C LEU A 41 -7.94 0.11 -5.04
N SER A 42 -9.19 -0.24 -5.35
CA SER A 42 -9.56 -1.59 -5.77
C SER A 42 -9.10 -1.91 -7.20
N GLY A 43 -9.26 -0.98 -8.14
CA GLY A 43 -8.87 -1.13 -9.54
C GLY A 43 -7.37 -1.21 -9.74
N SER A 44 -6.59 -0.40 -9.02
CA SER A 44 -5.12 -0.50 -9.06
C SER A 44 -4.64 -1.83 -8.47
N MET A 45 -5.17 -2.25 -7.32
CA MET A 45 -4.81 -3.52 -6.68
C MET A 45 -5.10 -4.72 -7.58
N LEU A 46 -6.26 -4.78 -8.23
CA LEU A 46 -6.63 -5.87 -9.13
C LEU A 46 -5.74 -5.92 -10.37
N VAL A 47 -5.56 -4.79 -11.06
CA VAL A 47 -4.74 -4.74 -12.28
C VAL A 47 -3.28 -5.07 -11.98
N VAL A 48 -2.71 -4.51 -10.91
CA VAL A 48 -1.33 -4.81 -10.49
C VAL A 48 -1.18 -6.26 -10.07
N SER A 49 -2.17 -6.86 -9.41
CA SER A 49 -2.15 -8.27 -9.01
C SER A 49 -2.22 -9.21 -10.22
N ILE A 50 -3.06 -8.91 -11.22
CA ILE A 50 -3.14 -9.65 -12.48
C ILE A 50 -1.82 -9.53 -13.25
N PHE A 51 -1.25 -8.32 -13.32
CA PHE A 51 0.06 -8.12 -13.94
C PHE A 51 1.18 -8.82 -13.18
N GLY A 52 1.13 -8.85 -11.84
CA GLY A 52 2.07 -9.57 -10.99
C GLY A 52 2.04 -11.09 -11.19
N LEU A 53 0.89 -11.64 -11.56
CA LEU A 53 0.76 -13.05 -11.94
C LEU A 53 1.40 -13.37 -13.29
N THR A 54 1.40 -12.42 -14.23
CA THR A 54 1.91 -12.63 -15.60
C THR A 54 3.38 -12.25 -15.75
N ARG A 55 3.85 -11.24 -15.01
CA ARG A 55 5.26 -10.83 -14.97
C ARG A 55 5.66 -10.45 -13.54
N PRO A 56 6.83 -10.88 -13.05
CA PRO A 56 7.36 -10.37 -11.80
C PRO A 56 7.59 -8.87 -11.93
N LEU A 57 6.74 -8.10 -11.25
CA LEU A 57 6.87 -6.66 -11.18
C LEU A 57 8.12 -6.32 -10.34
N PRO A 58 8.88 -5.29 -10.73
CA PRO A 58 10.02 -4.84 -9.96
C PRO A 58 9.54 -4.25 -8.63
N ASP A 59 10.23 -4.59 -7.54
CA ASP A 59 9.99 -3.96 -6.24
C ASP A 59 10.25 -2.45 -6.35
N LEU A 60 9.30 -1.66 -5.84
CA LEU A 60 9.45 -0.22 -5.73
C LEU A 60 10.59 0.09 -4.76
N ARG A 61 11.39 1.13 -5.05
CA ARG A 61 12.43 1.59 -4.13
C ARG A 61 11.83 1.94 -2.76
N ARG A 62 12.39 1.39 -1.68
CA ARG A 62 12.00 1.69 -0.29
C ARG A 62 11.70 3.17 0.01
N PRO A 63 12.53 4.15 -0.41
CA PRO A 63 12.24 5.56 -0.14
C PRO A 63 10.94 6.09 -0.78
N TRP A 64 10.50 5.53 -1.91
CA TRP A 64 9.20 5.89 -2.52
C TRP A 64 8.03 5.35 -1.68
N PHE A 65 8.15 4.12 -1.19
CA PHE A 65 7.15 3.53 -0.31
C PHE A 65 7.04 4.31 1.01
N ASP A 66 8.18 4.65 1.62
CA ASP A 66 8.20 5.41 2.88
C ASP A 66 7.58 6.81 2.69
N SER A 67 7.92 7.48 1.59
CA SER A 67 7.35 8.80 1.27
C SER A 67 5.83 8.74 1.03
N THR A 68 5.35 7.73 0.30
CA THR A 68 3.91 7.57 0.04
C THR A 68 3.12 7.17 1.28
N MET A 69 3.70 6.38 2.19
CA MET A 69 3.11 6.10 3.50
C MET A 69 2.99 7.36 4.36
N VAL A 70 4.04 8.17 4.43
CA VAL A 70 4.02 9.45 5.16
C VAL A 70 2.98 10.40 4.54
N MET A 71 2.94 10.53 3.21
CA MET A 71 1.95 11.35 2.52
C MET A 71 0.53 10.86 2.75
N SER A 72 0.28 9.55 2.71
CA SER A 72 -1.04 8.97 2.98
C SER A 72 -1.50 9.26 4.40
N GLY A 73 -0.60 9.13 5.39
CA GLY A 73 -0.88 9.49 6.78
C GLY A 73 -1.16 10.98 6.95
N ALA A 74 -0.37 11.84 6.30
CA ALA A 74 -0.58 13.29 6.33
C ALA A 74 -1.93 13.68 5.70
N LEU A 75 -2.31 13.06 4.58
CA LEU A 75 -3.60 13.29 3.92
C LEU A 75 -4.77 12.88 4.82
N ILE A 76 -4.74 11.66 5.37
CA ILE A 76 -5.79 11.16 6.28
C ILE A 76 -5.88 12.04 7.53
N GLY A 77 -4.73 12.46 8.08
CA GLY A 77 -4.68 13.36 9.24
C GLY A 77 -5.21 14.76 8.93
N SER A 78 -4.90 15.31 7.76
CA SER A 78 -5.36 16.65 7.35
C SER A 78 -6.86 16.71 7.09
N ALA A 79 -7.49 15.57 6.77
CA ALA A 79 -8.95 15.48 6.61
C ALA A 79 -9.71 15.56 7.95
N ALA A 80 -9.01 15.52 9.09
CA ALA A 80 -9.61 15.71 10.40
C ALA A 80 -9.98 17.19 10.62
N THR A 81 -11.15 17.58 10.11
CA THR A 81 -11.72 18.92 10.27
C THR A 81 -12.36 19.09 11.66
N PRO A 82 -12.41 20.32 12.21
CA PRO A 82 -13.04 20.58 13.50
C PRO A 82 -14.54 20.23 13.50
N GLU A 83 -15.20 20.29 12.34
CA GLU A 83 -16.57 19.83 12.14
C GLU A 83 -16.69 18.31 12.32
N ALA A 84 -15.72 17.52 11.83
CA ALA A 84 -15.67 16.08 12.05
C ALA A 84 -15.46 15.74 13.54
N LEU A 85 -14.65 16.54 14.24
CA LEU A 85 -14.44 16.38 15.69
C LEU A 85 -15.71 16.75 16.49
N ALA A 86 -16.42 17.80 16.10
CA ALA A 86 -17.71 18.18 16.69
C ALA A 86 -18.81 17.14 16.42
N ALA A 87 -18.84 16.56 15.21
CA ALA A 87 -19.74 15.45 14.88
C ALA A 87 -19.44 14.20 15.70
N THR A 88 -18.16 13.97 16.03
CA THR A 88 -17.74 12.87 16.92
C THR A 88 -18.28 13.03 18.32
N ALA A 89 -18.27 14.25 18.85
CA ALA A 89 -18.89 14.54 20.14
C ALA A 89 -20.44 14.43 20.11
N ARG A 90 -21.06 14.68 18.94
CA ARG A 90 -22.52 14.70 18.79
C ARG A 90 -23.14 13.31 18.54
N TYR A 91 -22.43 12.40 17.87
CA TYR A 91 -22.92 11.05 17.54
C TYR A 91 -21.87 9.96 17.84
N PRO A 92 -21.41 9.82 19.10
CA PRO A 92 -20.31 8.93 19.44
C PRO A 92 -20.65 7.45 19.18
N GLY A 93 -21.90 7.04 19.39
CA GLY A 93 -22.32 5.65 19.20
C GLY A 93 -22.16 5.14 17.77
N SER A 94 -22.57 5.93 16.77
CA SER A 94 -22.46 5.53 15.35
C SER A 94 -21.00 5.45 14.89
N LEU A 95 -20.15 6.35 15.38
CA LEU A 95 -18.70 6.32 15.09
C LEU A 95 -18.01 5.15 15.76
N LEU A 96 -18.41 4.80 16.98
CA LEU A 96 -17.85 3.64 17.70
C LEU A 96 -18.17 2.34 16.94
N VAL A 97 -19.40 2.18 16.45
CA VAL A 97 -19.79 1.03 15.61
C VAL A 97 -18.97 0.99 14.31
N LEU A 98 -18.74 2.15 13.68
CA LEU A 98 -17.92 2.22 12.47
C LEU A 98 -16.45 1.84 12.72
N VAL A 99 -15.86 2.36 13.81
CA VAL A 99 -14.48 2.01 14.22
C VAL A 99 -14.38 0.52 14.54
N VAL A 100 -15.34 -0.02 15.31
CA VAL A 100 -15.38 -1.46 15.62
C VAL A 100 -15.55 -2.29 14.35
N GLY A 101 -16.40 -1.87 13.42
CA GLY A 101 -16.56 -2.53 12.13
C GLY A 101 -15.26 -2.53 11.31
N LEU A 102 -14.56 -1.40 11.25
CA LEU A 102 -13.28 -1.30 10.56
C LEU A 102 -12.22 -2.20 11.19
N LEU A 103 -12.12 -2.18 12.52
CA LEU A 103 -11.22 -3.06 13.27
C LEU A 103 -11.59 -4.53 13.06
N ALA A 104 -12.87 -4.87 13.05
CA ALA A 104 -13.34 -6.23 12.79
C ALA A 104 -12.96 -6.70 11.38
N ILE A 105 -13.11 -5.86 10.36
CA ILE A 105 -12.71 -6.20 8.98
C ILE A 105 -11.17 -6.34 8.89
N MET A 106 -10.40 -5.45 9.51
CA MET A 106 -8.94 -5.54 9.55
C MET A 106 -8.48 -6.83 10.24
N LEU A 107 -9.05 -7.15 11.40
CA LEU A 107 -8.74 -8.36 12.16
C LEU A 107 -9.20 -9.62 11.41
N ALA A 108 -10.39 -9.62 10.82
CA ALA A 108 -10.91 -10.75 10.05
C ALA A 108 -10.04 -11.01 8.81
N THR A 109 -9.65 -9.96 8.08
CA THR A 109 -8.76 -10.08 6.92
C THR A 109 -7.36 -10.54 7.34
N GLY A 110 -6.81 -9.97 8.42
CA GLY A 110 -5.53 -10.38 8.97
C GLY A 110 -5.55 -11.83 9.48
N ALA A 111 -6.63 -12.24 10.13
CA ALA A 111 -6.83 -13.63 10.55
C ALA A 111 -6.96 -14.54 9.34
N TYR A 112 -7.73 -14.17 8.33
CA TYR A 112 -7.87 -14.95 7.08
C TYR A 112 -6.51 -15.17 6.40
N LEU A 113 -5.72 -14.11 6.23
CA LEU A 113 -4.36 -14.21 5.69
C LEU A 113 -3.45 -15.09 6.56
N ARG A 114 -3.58 -15.01 7.89
CA ARG A 114 -2.78 -15.81 8.82
C ARG A 114 -3.16 -17.29 8.83
N PHE A 115 -4.45 -17.60 8.84
CA PHE A 115 -4.96 -18.96 8.96
C PHE A 115 -5.03 -19.70 7.62
N VAL A 116 -5.45 -19.02 6.54
CA VAL A 116 -5.64 -19.63 5.21
C VAL A 116 -4.38 -19.52 4.36
N ALA A 117 -3.73 -18.35 4.30
CA ALA A 117 -2.52 -18.18 3.48
C ALA A 117 -1.22 -18.64 4.18
N ARG A 118 -1.30 -19.12 5.44
CA ARG A 118 -0.17 -19.59 6.26
C ARG A 118 1.05 -18.65 6.25
N TRP A 119 0.84 -17.34 6.07
CA TRP A 119 1.94 -16.39 6.03
C TRP A 119 2.44 -16.16 7.46
N SER A 120 3.32 -17.06 7.88
CA SER A 120 3.98 -17.04 9.17
C SER A 120 4.94 -15.86 9.23
N TRP A 121 5.02 -15.21 10.41
CA TRP A 121 6.00 -14.20 10.84
C TRP A 121 7.45 -14.39 10.36
N ILE A 122 7.80 -15.59 9.88
CA ILE A 122 9.08 -16.00 9.28
C ILE A 122 9.46 -15.13 8.07
N ALA A 123 8.51 -14.62 7.27
CA ALA A 123 8.84 -13.74 6.14
C ALA A 123 9.43 -12.39 6.57
N ALA A 124 8.99 -11.86 7.72
CA ALA A 124 9.50 -10.60 8.29
C ALA A 124 10.87 -10.76 8.96
N MET A 125 11.25 -11.98 9.36
CA MET A 125 12.51 -12.24 10.08
C MET A 125 13.72 -12.41 9.14
N ARG A 126 13.50 -12.81 7.87
CA ARG A 126 14.59 -12.99 6.89
C ARG A 126 15.42 -11.72 6.58
N PRO A 127 14.84 -10.49 6.48
CA PRO A 127 15.66 -9.29 6.30
C PRO A 127 16.45 -8.88 7.55
N ILE A 128 16.07 -9.33 8.76
CA ILE A 128 16.74 -8.94 10.01
C ILE A 128 17.93 -9.85 10.36
N LEU A 129 17.97 -11.07 9.83
CA LEU A 129 19.08 -12.03 9.99
C LEU A 129 20.14 -11.97 8.88
N ALA A 130 19.89 -11.24 7.78
CA ALA A 130 20.87 -11.03 6.72
C ALA A 130 22.24 -10.46 7.19
N PRO A 131 22.34 -9.56 8.19
CA PRO A 131 23.65 -9.07 8.63
C PRO A 131 24.45 -10.07 9.50
N LEU A 132 23.84 -11.17 9.96
CA LEU A 132 24.52 -12.14 10.85
C LEU A 132 25.18 -13.31 10.12
N SER A 133 24.99 -13.43 8.80
CA SER A 133 25.59 -14.51 8.00
C SER A 133 26.90 -14.13 7.29
N CYS A 134 27.42 -12.92 7.55
CA CYS A 134 28.71 -12.43 7.03
C CYS A 134 29.72 -12.08 8.13
N ALA A 135 29.51 -12.52 9.37
CA ALA A 135 30.46 -12.39 10.48
C ALA A 135 31.05 -13.75 10.84
#